data_AF-Q2V830-F1
#
_entry.id   AF-Q2V830-F1
#
_cell.length_a   1.000
_cell.length_b   1.000
_cell.length_c   1.000
_cell.angle_alpha   90.00
_cell.angle_beta   90.00
_cell.angle_gamma   90.00
#
_symmetry.space_group_name_H-M   'P 1'
#
loop_
_entity.id
_entity.type
_entity.pdbx_description
1 polymer ?
#
loop_
_entity_poly.entity_id
_entity_poly.type
_entity_poly.pdbx_seq_one_letter_code
_entity_poly.pdbx_strand_id
1 'polypeptide(L)'
;FYEYGWGSSFHFCRFAYGEPFRQSIARHEHYLAHWIGLKENQLVLDVGCGVGGPAREIVKFTGVNVIGLNNNDYQIDRAIHYATKEGLSDKLRFTKGDFMQMSFEPETFDAVYAIEATVHAPSLEGIYSEIYRVLKPGGTFGVYEWVMTDKYDNDNAEHREIRLGI
;
A
#
# COMPACT_ATOMS: atom_id res chain seq x y z
N PHE A 1 13.71 8.53 -11.77
CA PHE A 1 12.95 8.07 -12.95
C PHE A 1 11.48 7.82 -12.58
N TYR A 2 11.19 6.94 -11.61
CA TYR A 2 9.79 6.62 -11.21
C TYR A 2 8.96 7.82 -10.73
N GLU A 3 9.45 8.64 -9.78
CA GLU A 3 8.69 9.83 -9.31
C GLU A 3 8.42 10.88 -10.40
N TYR A 4 9.29 10.95 -11.41
CA TYR A 4 9.14 11.88 -12.54
C TYR A 4 8.04 11.42 -13.51
N GLY A 5 7.84 10.11 -13.68
CA GLY A 5 6.83 9.53 -14.57
C GLY A 5 5.48 9.25 -13.89
N TRP A 6 5.49 8.85 -12.62
CA TRP A 6 4.31 8.31 -11.92
C TRP A 6 3.82 9.18 -10.75
N GLY A 7 4.49 10.31 -10.48
CA GLY A 7 4.15 11.18 -9.36
C GLY A 7 4.58 10.60 -8.02
N SER A 8 3.84 10.89 -6.95
CA SER A 8 4.18 10.47 -5.58
C SER A 8 3.24 9.40 -5.00
N SER A 9 2.27 8.92 -5.78
CA SER A 9 1.44 7.73 -5.49
C SER A 9 1.66 6.71 -6.61
N PHE A 10 2.30 5.59 -6.28
CA PHE A 10 2.66 4.55 -7.24
C PHE A 10 1.67 3.41 -7.21
N HIS A 11 0.51 3.62 -7.82
CA HIS A 11 -0.46 2.55 -8.04
C HIS A 11 -1.45 2.98 -9.12
N PHE A 12 -2.24 2.02 -9.60
CA PHE A 12 -3.26 2.26 -10.58
C PHE A 12 -4.56 2.66 -9.89
N CYS A 13 -5.46 3.26 -10.66
CA CYS A 13 -6.80 3.55 -10.22
C CYS A 13 -7.76 3.44 -11.39
N ARG A 14 -9.04 3.23 -11.09
CA ARG A 14 -10.10 3.34 -12.10
C ARG A 14 -10.42 4.81 -12.33
N PHE A 15 -10.46 5.24 -13.59
CA PHE A 15 -10.89 6.59 -13.97
C PHE A 15 -12.40 6.67 -14.19
N ALA A 16 -13.03 7.72 -13.67
CA ALA A 16 -14.39 8.11 -14.08
C ALA A 16 -14.33 9.10 -15.25
N TYR A 17 -15.41 9.14 -16.06
CA TYR A 17 -15.48 10.06 -17.19
C TYR A 17 -15.36 11.52 -16.72
N GLY A 18 -14.36 12.24 -17.27
CA GLY A 18 -14.09 13.63 -16.93
C GLY A 18 -13.34 13.86 -15.61
N GLU A 19 -12.93 12.79 -14.92
CA GLU A 19 -12.21 12.90 -13.64
C GLU A 19 -10.71 13.18 -13.84
N PRO A 20 -10.14 14.21 -13.20
CA PRO A 20 -8.69 14.45 -13.20
C PRO A 20 -7.90 13.32 -12.54
N PHE A 21 -6.74 12.99 -13.11
CA PHE A 21 -5.87 11.90 -12.63
C PHE A 21 -5.64 11.86 -11.12
N ARG A 22 -5.27 13.00 -10.51
CA ARG A 22 -5.02 13.08 -9.06
C ARG A 22 -6.28 12.82 -8.22
N GLN A 23 -7.45 13.21 -8.72
CA GLN A 23 -8.72 12.94 -8.03
C GLN A 23 -9.10 11.47 -8.14
N SER A 24 -8.82 10.83 -9.28
CA SER A 24 -9.03 9.38 -9.46
C SER A 24 -8.17 8.56 -8.50
N ILE A 25 -6.90 8.94 -8.32
CA ILE A 25 -5.98 8.32 -7.36
C ILE A 25 -6.49 8.49 -5.93
N ALA A 26 -6.77 9.74 -5.51
CA ALA A 26 -7.27 10.02 -4.17
C ALA A 26 -8.58 9.28 -3.87
N ARG A 27 -9.53 9.24 -4.83
CA ARG A 27 -10.78 8.49 -4.67
C ARG A 27 -10.52 6.99 -4.48
N HIS A 28 -9.53 6.42 -5.16
CA HIS A 28 -9.19 5.00 -5.02
C HIS A 28 -8.65 4.68 -3.63
N GLU A 29 -7.77 5.55 -3.12
CA GLU A 29 -7.20 5.50 -1.77
C GLU A 29 -8.30 5.68 -0.70
N HIS A 30 -9.19 6.67 -0.88
CA HIS A 30 -10.34 6.92 0.01
C HIS A 30 -11.32 5.75 0.01
N TYR A 31 -11.59 5.15 -1.15
CA TYR A 31 -12.50 4.00 -1.25
C TYR A 31 -11.97 2.79 -0.47
N LEU A 32 -10.67 2.50 -0.54
CA LEU A 32 -10.05 1.44 0.25
C LEU A 32 -10.23 1.72 1.74
N ALA A 33 -9.85 2.92 2.17
CA ALA A 33 -9.93 3.34 3.57
C ALA A 33 -11.37 3.27 4.11
N HIS A 34 -12.35 3.69 3.32
CA HIS A 34 -13.76 3.59 3.65
C HIS A 34 -14.22 2.13 3.74
N TRP A 35 -13.85 1.30 2.77
CA TRP A 35 -14.32 -0.09 2.67
C TRP A 35 -13.81 -0.97 3.81
N ILE A 36 -12.56 -0.78 4.24
CA ILE A 36 -12.00 -1.49 5.40
C ILE A 36 -12.36 -0.86 6.73
N GLY A 37 -13.14 0.23 6.72
CA GLY A 37 -13.71 0.86 7.90
C GLY A 37 -12.70 1.61 8.77
N LEU A 38 -11.71 2.26 8.16
CA LEU A 38 -10.72 3.05 8.90
C LEU A 38 -11.39 4.22 9.66
N LYS A 39 -10.99 4.39 10.92
CA LYS A 39 -11.50 5.41 11.83
C LYS A 39 -10.36 6.21 12.43
N GLU A 40 -10.64 7.47 12.75
CA GLU A 40 -9.68 8.37 13.36
C GLU A 40 -8.97 7.74 14.56
N ASN A 41 -7.66 8.02 14.69
CA ASN A 41 -6.76 7.53 15.74
C ASN A 41 -6.45 6.03 15.75
N GLN A 42 -7.02 5.21 14.86
CA GLN A 42 -6.56 3.82 14.69
C GLN A 42 -5.10 3.75 14.25
N LEU A 43 -4.39 2.70 14.66
CA LEU A 43 -3.05 2.39 14.21
C LEU A 43 -3.11 1.42 13.02
N VAL A 44 -2.56 1.86 11.88
CA VAL A 44 -2.67 1.18 10.60
C VAL A 44 -1.27 0.89 10.03
N LEU A 45 -1.09 -0.29 9.45
CA LEU A 45 0.12 -0.65 8.72
C LEU A 45 -0.09 -0.55 7.21
N ASP A 46 0.80 0.15 6.52
CA ASP A 46 0.91 0.17 5.06
C ASP A 46 2.07 -0.73 4.62
N VAL A 47 1.74 -1.88 4.02
CA VAL A 47 2.72 -2.87 3.57
C VAL A 47 3.16 -2.56 2.14
N GLY A 48 4.41 -2.17 1.97
CA GLY A 48 4.97 -1.75 0.68
C GLY A 48 4.67 -0.29 0.37
N CYS A 49 4.89 0.61 1.33
CA CYS A 49 4.39 1.99 1.28
C CYS A 49 4.98 2.89 0.17
N GLY A 50 5.97 2.40 -0.59
CA GLY A 50 6.67 3.20 -1.60
C GLY A 50 7.24 4.49 -1.02
N VAL A 51 6.97 5.61 -1.71
CA VAL A 51 7.31 6.98 -1.25
C VAL A 51 6.17 7.63 -0.42
N GLY A 52 5.21 6.83 0.06
CA GLY A 52 4.18 7.23 1.02
C GLY A 52 3.02 8.04 0.45
N GLY A 53 2.78 8.04 -0.86
CA GLY A 53 1.65 8.75 -1.50
C GLY A 53 0.29 8.38 -0.91
N PRO A 54 -0.12 7.10 -1.02
CA PRO A 54 -1.39 6.64 -0.48
C PRO A 54 -1.52 6.87 1.02
N ALA A 55 -0.46 6.60 1.78
CA ALA A 55 -0.45 6.84 3.22
C ALA A 55 -0.74 8.30 3.57
N ARG A 56 -0.16 9.27 2.86
CA ARG A 56 -0.42 10.71 3.10
C ARG A 56 -1.87 11.06 2.81
N GLU A 57 -2.45 10.56 1.74
CA GLU A 57 -3.84 10.86 1.39
C GLU A 57 -4.84 10.17 2.35
N ILE A 58 -4.60 8.90 2.71
CA ILE A 58 -5.43 8.16 3.67
C ILE A 58 -5.39 8.81 5.06
N VAL A 59 -4.22 9.24 5.54
CA VAL A 59 -4.09 9.93 6.83
C VAL A 59 -4.88 11.24 6.83
N LYS A 60 -4.83 12.04 5.75
CA LYS A 60 -5.63 13.27 5.63
C LYS A 60 -7.13 12.99 5.60
N PHE A 61 -7.54 11.93 4.92
CA PHE A 61 -8.96 11.59 4.75
C PHE A 61 -9.60 11.03 6.03
N THR A 62 -8.87 10.20 6.78
CA THR A 62 -9.43 9.42 7.89
C THR A 62 -8.96 9.84 9.27
N GLY A 63 -7.80 10.52 9.37
CA GLY A 63 -7.18 10.89 10.64
C GLY A 63 -6.53 9.73 11.41
N VAL A 64 -6.33 8.57 10.78
CA VAL A 64 -5.58 7.43 11.34
C VAL A 64 -4.10 7.77 11.59
N ASN A 65 -3.43 6.91 12.35
CA ASN A 65 -1.97 6.84 12.45
C ASN A 65 -1.46 5.72 11.54
N VAL A 66 -0.56 6.01 10.61
CA VAL A 66 0.01 5.01 9.68
C VAL A 66 1.49 4.80 9.95
N ILE A 67 1.89 3.53 9.97
CA ILE A 67 3.29 3.11 9.82
C ILE A 67 3.43 2.51 8.43
N GLY A 68 4.25 3.10 7.57
CA GLY A 68 4.62 2.52 6.28
C GLY A 68 5.85 1.63 6.36
N LEU A 69 5.74 0.41 5.85
CA LEU A 69 6.81 -0.57 5.77
C LEU A 69 7.31 -0.68 4.33
N ASN A 70 8.62 -0.57 4.12
CA ASN A 70 9.22 -0.78 2.80
C ASN A 70 10.69 -1.24 2.94
N ASN A 71 11.22 -1.97 1.96
CA ASN A 71 12.60 -2.48 2.02
C ASN A 71 13.64 -1.53 1.42
N ASN A 72 13.20 -0.48 0.70
CA ASN A 72 14.05 0.42 -0.06
C ASN A 72 14.35 1.72 0.71
N ASP A 73 15.61 1.92 1.11
CA ASP A 73 16.07 3.09 1.86
C ASP A 73 15.73 4.42 1.18
N TYR A 74 15.97 4.49 -0.14
CA TYR A 74 15.69 5.70 -0.90
C TYR A 74 14.20 6.05 -0.85
N GLN A 75 13.31 5.08 -0.97
CA GLN A 75 11.86 5.34 -0.91
C GLN A 75 11.42 5.75 0.50
N ILE A 76 11.99 5.14 1.54
CA ILE A 76 11.76 5.53 2.95
C ILE A 76 12.17 6.99 3.18
N ASP A 77 13.36 7.40 2.76
CA ASP A 77 13.85 8.77 2.92
C ASP A 77 12.93 9.78 2.22
N ARG A 78 12.47 9.44 1.01
CA ARG A 78 11.51 10.26 0.26
C ARG A 78 10.15 10.34 0.96
N ALA A 79 9.65 9.22 1.48
CA ALA A 79 8.39 9.17 2.21
C ALA A 79 8.41 10.06 3.46
N ILE A 80 9.50 9.98 4.25
CA ILE A 80 9.72 10.84 5.42
C ILE A 80 9.79 12.31 5.03
N HIS A 81 10.54 12.65 3.97
CA HIS A 81 10.63 14.02 3.48
C HIS A 81 9.24 14.59 3.12
N TYR A 82 8.43 13.82 2.40
CA TYR A 82 7.09 14.28 2.00
C TYR A 82 6.11 14.39 3.16
N ALA A 83 6.08 13.42 4.08
CA ALA A 83 5.25 13.51 5.27
C ALA A 83 5.61 14.75 6.11
N THR A 84 6.91 15.04 6.26
CA THR A 84 7.39 16.23 6.97
C THR A 84 6.98 17.52 6.27
N LYS A 85 7.14 17.58 4.94
CA LYS A 85 6.76 18.74 4.12
C LYS A 85 5.27 19.04 4.20
N GLU A 86 4.43 18.02 4.36
CA GLU A 86 2.98 18.14 4.48
C GLU A 86 2.49 18.27 5.94
N GLY A 87 3.40 18.28 6.93
CA GLY A 87 3.06 18.45 8.33
C GLY A 87 2.37 17.23 8.96
N LEU A 88 2.62 16.02 8.45
CA LEU A 88 1.96 14.77 8.85
C LEU A 88 2.84 13.88 9.74
N SER A 89 4.02 14.33 10.16
CA SER A 89 4.99 13.50 10.89
C SER A 89 4.50 13.01 12.26
N ASP A 90 3.45 13.62 12.81
CA ASP A 90 2.78 13.20 14.04
C ASP A 90 1.94 11.93 13.85
N LYS A 91 1.30 11.79 12.68
CA LYS A 91 0.41 10.66 12.34
C LYS A 91 1.01 9.65 11.36
N LEU A 92 2.03 10.02 10.61
CA LEU A 92 2.60 9.20 9.54
C LEU A 92 4.09 8.96 9.75
N ARG A 93 4.45 7.70 9.96
CA ARG A 93 5.83 7.23 10.16
C ARG A 93 6.18 6.16 9.15
N PHE A 94 7.47 5.94 8.93
CA PHE A 94 7.97 4.93 8.01
C PHE A 94 9.08 4.12 8.67
N THR A 95 9.12 2.83 8.37
CA THR A 95 10.17 1.93 8.84
C THR A 95 10.67 1.08 7.69
N LYS A 96 11.98 0.87 7.67
CA LYS A 96 12.58 -0.11 6.78
C LYS A 96 12.30 -1.51 7.30
N GLY A 97 11.95 -2.44 6.43
CA GLY A 97 11.90 -3.85 6.76
C GLY A 97 11.46 -4.73 5.60
N ASP A 98 11.64 -6.04 5.78
CA ASP A 98 11.09 -7.05 4.89
C ASP A 98 9.69 -7.42 5.38
N PHE A 99 8.70 -7.33 4.50
CA PHE A 99 7.34 -7.70 4.85
C PHE A 99 7.18 -9.22 5.08
N MET A 100 8.15 -10.04 4.66
CA MET A 100 8.18 -11.48 4.93
C MET A 100 8.59 -11.78 6.38
N GLN A 101 9.16 -10.80 7.09
CA GLN A 101 9.64 -10.90 8.47
C GLN A 101 9.46 -9.55 9.18
N MET A 102 8.20 -9.21 9.47
CA MET A 102 7.87 -7.92 10.05
C MET A 102 8.33 -7.85 11.51
N SER A 103 9.19 -6.88 11.83
CA SER A 103 9.64 -6.62 13.21
C SER A 103 8.60 -5.85 14.03
N PHE A 104 7.36 -6.33 14.04
CA PHE A 104 6.25 -5.84 14.85
C PHE A 104 5.75 -6.96 15.76
N GLU A 105 5.24 -6.58 16.93
CA GLU A 105 4.57 -7.52 17.82
C GLU A 105 3.27 -8.06 17.19
N PRO A 106 2.84 -9.29 17.53
CA PRO A 106 1.53 -9.77 17.15
C PRO A 106 0.42 -8.84 17.65
N GLU A 107 -0.72 -8.83 16.95
CA GLU A 107 -1.93 -8.10 17.40
C GLU A 107 -1.70 -6.59 17.68
N THR A 108 -0.88 -5.94 16.87
CA THR A 108 -0.49 -4.53 17.04
C THR A 108 -1.43 -3.56 16.32
N PHE A 109 -1.85 -3.91 15.09
CA PHE A 109 -2.54 -2.97 14.19
C PHE A 109 -4.04 -3.18 14.19
N ASP A 110 -4.80 -2.08 14.18
CA ASP A 110 -6.25 -2.10 14.04
C ASP A 110 -6.68 -2.46 12.60
N ALA A 111 -5.85 -2.07 11.63
CA ALA A 111 -6.01 -2.46 10.22
C ALA A 111 -4.65 -2.54 9.53
N VAL A 112 -4.58 -3.32 8.46
CA VAL A 112 -3.44 -3.39 7.56
C VAL A 112 -3.95 -3.15 6.14
N TYR A 113 -3.16 -2.47 5.31
CA TYR A 113 -3.44 -2.45 3.89
C TYR A 113 -2.17 -2.67 3.06
N ALA A 114 -2.35 -3.15 1.84
CA ALA A 114 -1.32 -3.24 0.82
C ALA A 114 -1.91 -2.77 -0.51
N ILE A 115 -1.22 -1.88 -1.21
CA ILE A 115 -1.59 -1.43 -2.55
C ILE A 115 -0.47 -1.83 -3.49
N GLU A 116 -0.72 -2.86 -4.30
CA GLU A 116 0.16 -3.34 -5.37
C GLU A 116 1.57 -3.74 -4.89
N ALA A 117 1.66 -4.33 -3.70
CA ALA A 117 2.92 -4.66 -3.05
C ALA A 117 3.14 -6.16 -2.83
N THR A 118 2.07 -6.92 -2.54
CA THR A 118 2.21 -8.32 -2.12
C THR A 118 2.58 -9.26 -3.28
N VAL A 119 2.39 -8.83 -4.53
CA VAL A 119 2.88 -9.53 -5.74
C VAL A 119 4.39 -9.70 -5.78
N HIS A 120 5.15 -8.86 -5.08
CA HIS A 120 6.60 -8.97 -5.00
C HIS A 120 7.06 -9.97 -3.92
N ALA A 121 6.13 -10.54 -3.15
CA ALA A 121 6.45 -11.53 -2.14
C ALA A 121 6.82 -12.88 -2.79
N PRO A 122 7.88 -13.55 -2.32
CA PRO A 122 8.24 -14.89 -2.81
C PRO A 122 7.19 -15.95 -2.43
N SER A 123 6.37 -15.69 -1.40
CA SER A 123 5.28 -16.55 -0.97
C SER A 123 4.11 -15.71 -0.48
N LEU A 124 2.95 -15.87 -1.13
CA LEU A 124 1.70 -15.22 -0.72
C LEU A 124 1.23 -15.69 0.66
N GLU A 125 1.35 -17.00 0.93
CA GLU A 125 1.03 -17.55 2.25
C GLU A 125 1.90 -16.92 3.34
N GLY A 126 3.20 -16.73 3.08
CA GLY A 126 4.13 -16.14 4.03
C GLY A 126 3.77 -14.70 4.37
N ILE A 127 3.57 -13.84 3.36
CA ILE A 127 3.19 -12.44 3.60
C ILE A 127 1.82 -12.32 4.27
N TYR A 128 0.82 -13.10 3.84
CA TYR A 128 -0.50 -13.04 4.47
C TYR A 128 -0.50 -13.60 5.89
N SER A 129 0.40 -14.54 6.21
CA SER A 129 0.60 -15.01 7.59
C SER A 129 1.20 -13.93 8.49
N GLU A 130 2.17 -13.15 8.00
CA GLU A 130 2.73 -12.01 8.74
C GLU A 130 1.70 -10.90 8.95
N ILE A 131 0.93 -10.56 7.91
CA ILE A 131 -0.18 -9.60 8.00
C ILE A 131 -1.21 -10.05 9.03
N TYR A 132 -1.60 -11.33 8.99
CA TYR A 132 -2.53 -11.90 9.97
C TYR A 132 -1.97 -11.85 11.39
N ARG A 133 -0.69 -12.17 11.57
CA ARG A 133 -0.03 -12.15 12.89
C ARG A 133 -0.06 -10.77 13.53
N VAL A 134 0.23 -9.71 12.76
CA VAL A 134 0.33 -8.34 13.29
C VAL A 134 -1.04 -7.64 13.44
N LEU A 135 -2.09 -8.20 12.86
CA LEU A 135 -3.47 -7.71 13.01
C LEU A 135 -4.03 -8.06 14.38
N LYS A 136 -4.70 -7.10 15.03
CA LYS A 136 -5.52 -7.36 16.21
C LYS A 136 -6.68 -8.31 15.89
N PRO A 137 -7.18 -9.08 16.87
CA PRO A 137 -8.45 -9.79 16.71
C PRO A 137 -9.57 -8.83 16.31
N GLY A 138 -10.24 -9.12 15.18
CA GLY A 138 -11.28 -8.26 14.61
C GLY A 138 -10.77 -7.10 13.75
N GLY A 139 -9.46 -6.96 13.56
CA GLY A 139 -8.87 -6.02 12.61
C GLY A 139 -9.14 -6.39 11.16
N THR A 140 -8.97 -5.42 10.26
CA THR A 140 -9.27 -5.59 8.83
C THR A 140 -8.02 -5.52 7.96
N PHE A 141 -7.99 -6.33 6.90
CA PHE A 141 -6.98 -6.24 5.85
C PHE A 141 -7.62 -5.75 4.55
N GLY A 142 -7.06 -4.69 3.97
CA GLY A 142 -7.43 -4.17 2.65
C GLY A 142 -6.36 -4.41 1.62
N VAL A 143 -6.73 -4.87 0.43
CA VAL A 143 -5.76 -5.09 -0.64
C VAL A 143 -6.27 -4.64 -1.99
N TYR A 144 -5.42 -3.93 -2.72
CA TYR A 144 -5.50 -3.84 -4.17
C TYR A 144 -4.30 -4.55 -4.75
N GLU A 145 -4.55 -5.45 -5.69
CA GLU A 145 -3.49 -6.27 -6.25
C GLU A 145 -3.79 -6.66 -7.69
N TRP A 146 -2.72 -6.92 -8.41
CA TRP A 146 -2.76 -7.53 -9.73
C TRP A 146 -3.07 -9.01 -9.60
N VAL A 147 -4.04 -9.48 -10.38
CA VAL A 147 -4.36 -10.89 -10.46
C VAL A 147 -4.34 -11.34 -11.90
N MET A 148 -3.87 -12.56 -12.11
CA MET A 148 -4.04 -13.20 -13.40
C MET A 148 -5.44 -13.79 -13.48
N THR A 149 -6.10 -13.55 -14.59
CA THR A 149 -7.41 -14.11 -14.87
C THR A 149 -7.29 -15.56 -15.32
N ASP A 150 -8.40 -16.30 -15.28
CA ASP A 150 -8.49 -17.68 -15.80
C ASP A 150 -8.18 -17.80 -17.31
N LYS A 151 -8.04 -16.67 -18.02
CA LYS A 151 -7.62 -16.63 -19.43
C LYS A 151 -6.10 -16.68 -19.60
N TYR A 152 -5.33 -16.57 -18.52
CA TYR A 152 -3.88 -16.70 -18.59
C TYR A 152 -3.50 -18.10 -19.07
N ASP A 153 -2.51 -18.15 -19.95
CA ASP A 153 -1.98 -19.38 -20.52
C ASP A 153 -0.46 -19.29 -20.42
N ASN A 154 0.13 -20.17 -19.61
CA ASN A 154 1.57 -20.18 -19.39
C ASN A 154 2.33 -20.67 -20.62
N ASP A 155 1.68 -21.34 -21.57
CA ASP A 155 2.31 -21.80 -22.81
C ASP A 155 2.29 -20.71 -23.90
N ASN A 156 1.40 -19.71 -23.78
CA ASN A 156 1.38 -18.55 -24.65
C ASN A 156 2.53 -17.56 -24.32
N ALA A 157 3.38 -17.29 -25.30
CA ALA A 157 4.54 -16.40 -25.15
C ALA A 157 4.16 -14.94 -24.85
N GLU A 158 3.11 -14.42 -25.49
CA GLU A 158 2.62 -13.06 -25.26
C GLU A 158 2.09 -12.91 -23.83
N HIS A 159 1.36 -13.91 -23.33
CA HIS A 159 0.88 -13.91 -21.95
C HIS A 159 2.04 -13.90 -20.93
N ARG A 160 3.10 -14.68 -21.18
CA ARG A 160 4.30 -14.66 -20.34
C ARG A 160 5.04 -13.33 -20.41
N GLU A 161 5.14 -12.72 -21.60
CA GLU A 161 5.76 -11.41 -21.78
C GLU A 161 5.00 -10.34 -20.99
N ILE A 162 3.67 -10.30 -21.10
CA ILE A 162 2.84 -9.39 -20.31
C ILE A 162 3.07 -9.62 -18.82
N ARG A 163 3.01 -10.87 -18.33
CA ARG A 163 3.20 -11.18 -16.91
C ARG A 163 4.57 -10.74 -16.36
N LEU A 164 5.64 -10.89 -17.15
CA LEU A 164 7.02 -10.65 -16.70
C LEU A 164 7.51 -9.23 -17.02
N GLY A 165 6.78 -8.48 -17.86
CA GLY A 165 7.14 -7.14 -18.32
C GLY A 165 6.56 -6.00 -17.47
N ILE A 166 5.66 -6.31 -16.54
CA ILE A 166 5.17 -5.43 -15.46
C ILE A 166 5.98 -5.70 -14.20
#